data_AF-A0AAW8KQH8-F1
#
_entry.id   AF-A0AAW8KQH8-F1
#
_cell.length_a   1.000
_cell.length_b   1.000
_cell.length_c   1.000
_cell.angle_alpha   90.00
_cell.angle_beta   90.00
_cell.angle_gamma   90.00
#
_symmetry.space_group_name_H-M   'P 1'
#
loop_
_entity.id
_entity.type
_entity.pdbx_description
1 polymer ?
#
loop_
_entity_poly.entity_id
_entity_poly.type
_entity_poly.pdbx_seq_one_letter_code
_entity_poly.pdbx_strand_id
1 'polypeptide(L)' 'KIFVVGLGPGEQNQMTSMAMEALEQSQVIIGYTVYIDLIKDKFGHKKLMSTPMKKEVDRCKMVLDEALKGQTVSLVCSGD' A
#
# COMPACT_ATOMS: atom_id res chain seq x y z
N LYS A 1 -10.82 7.75 -0.51
CA LYS A 1 -10.46 7.39 0.90
C LYS A 1 -9.01 6.94 0.91
N ILE A 2 -8.20 7.36 1.87
CA ILE A 2 -6.77 6.98 1.94
C ILE A 2 -6.50 6.27 3.26
N PHE A 3 -5.86 5.11 3.19
CA PHE A 3 -5.26 4.43 4.34
C PHE A 3 -3.75 4.57 4.28
N VAL A 4 -3.12 4.73 5.44
CA VAL A 4 -1.68 4.58 5.62
C VAL A 4 -1.47 3.30 6.43
N VAL A 5 -0.79 2.33 5.84
CA VAL A 5 -0.72 0.96 6.36
C VAL A 5 0.73 0.57 6.58
N GLY A 6 1.08 0.34 7.84
CA GLY A 6 2.34 -0.31 8.21
C GLY A 6 2.26 -1.81 8.01
N LEU A 7 3.18 -2.38 7.23
CA LEU A 7 3.26 -3.83 7.00
C LEU A 7 3.93 -4.59 8.16
N GLY A 8 4.57 -3.86 9.08
CA GLY A 8 5.42 -4.46 10.11
C GLY A 8 6.69 -5.08 9.49
N PRO A 9 7.31 -6.08 10.15
CA PRO A 9 8.63 -6.59 9.77
C PRO A 9 8.68 -7.31 8.41
N GLY A 10 7.55 -7.44 7.72
CA GLY A 10 7.47 -7.91 6.33
C GLY A 10 6.95 -9.35 6.17
N GLU A 11 6.89 -10.11 7.25
CA GLU A 11 6.15 -11.39 7.25
C GLU A 11 4.65 -11.16 7.36
N GLN A 12 3.89 -11.83 6.49
CA GLN A 12 2.45 -11.67 6.41
C GLN A 12 1.72 -12.04 7.72
N ASN A 13 2.23 -13.01 8.47
CA ASN A 13 1.67 -13.45 9.75
C ASN A 13 1.94 -12.46 10.90
N GLN A 14 2.84 -11.50 10.69
CA GLN A 14 3.17 -10.45 11.66
C GLN A 14 2.40 -9.14 11.37
N MET A 15 1.59 -9.13 10.31
CA MET A 15 0.70 -8.02 10.00
C MET A 15 -0.51 -8.01 10.94
N THR A 16 -0.88 -6.85 11.46
CA THR A 16 -2.09 -6.72 12.29
C THR A 16 -3.34 -6.95 11.45
N SER A 17 -4.42 -7.44 12.09
CA SER A 17 -5.71 -7.64 11.41
C SER A 17 -6.24 -6.33 10.79
N MET A 18 -6.05 -5.19 11.47
CA MET A 18 -6.45 -3.87 10.95
C MET A 18 -5.70 -3.50 9.67
N ALA A 19 -4.40 -3.79 9.58
CA ALA A 19 -3.62 -3.56 8.37
C ALA A 19 -4.12 -4.44 7.21
N MET A 20 -4.41 -5.72 7.49
CA MET A 20 -4.96 -6.64 6.49
C MET A 20 -6.31 -6.17 5.96
N GLU A 21 -7.23 -5.77 6.84
CA GLU A 21 -8.55 -5.27 6.48
C GLU A 21 -8.47 -4.00 5.63
N ALA A 22 -7.56 -3.07 5.96
CA ALA A 22 -7.36 -1.85 5.17
C ALA A 22 -6.87 -2.16 3.74
N LEU A 23 -5.98 -3.15 3.58
CA LEU A 23 -5.52 -3.60 2.26
C LEU A 23 -6.62 -4.32 1.48
N GLU A 24 -7.44 -5.11 2.14
CA GLU A 24 -8.59 -5.80 1.52
C GLU A 24 -9.66 -4.83 1.03
N GLN A 25 -9.96 -3.78 1.80
CA GLN A 25 -10.90 -2.71 1.43
C GLN A 25 -10.39 -1.81 0.30
N SER A 26 -9.09 -1.84 0.01
CA SER A 26 -8.49 -0.95 -0.97
C SER A 26 -8.59 -1.49 -2.39
N GLN A 27 -8.84 -0.59 -3.34
CA GLN A 27 -8.84 -0.87 -4.77
C GLN A 27 -7.42 -0.71 -5.35
N VAL A 28 -6.67 0.24 -4.79
CA VAL A 28 -5.28 0.53 -5.19
C VAL A 28 -4.37 0.43 -3.98
N ILE A 29 -3.23 -0.24 -4.14
CA ILE A 29 -2.19 -0.29 -3.12
C ILE A 29 -0.91 0.31 -3.72
N ILE A 30 -0.35 1.31 -3.04
CA ILE A 30 0.79 2.09 -3.51
C ILE A 30 1.90 2.04 -2.47
N GLY A 31 3.14 1.79 -2.89
CA GLY A 31 4.24 1.62 -1.95
C GLY A 31 5.63 1.82 -2.54
N TYR A 32 6.65 1.59 -1.71
CA TYR A 32 7.99 1.29 -2.20
C TYR A 32 8.00 -0.09 -2.85
N THR A 33 8.74 -0.27 -3.95
CA THR A 33 8.77 -1.53 -4.73
C THR A 33 8.93 -2.77 -3.86
N VAL A 34 9.87 -2.77 -2.90
CA VAL A 34 10.09 -3.93 -2.00
C VAL A 34 8.86 -4.24 -1.15
N TYR A 35 8.17 -3.25 -0.63
CA TYR A 35 6.97 -3.48 0.20
C TYR A 35 5.79 -4.00 -0.63
N ILE A 36 5.70 -3.58 -1.89
CA ILE A 36 4.69 -4.10 -2.82
C ILE A 36 4.99 -5.57 -3.14
N ASP A 37 6.26 -5.92 -3.32
CA ASP A 37 6.66 -7.31 -3.59
C ASP A 37 6.31 -8.25 -2.41
N LEU A 38 6.44 -7.78 -1.15
CA LEU A 38 6.06 -8.58 0.04
C LEU A 38 4.59 -8.99 0.08
N ILE A 39 3.70 -8.20 -0.53
CA ILE A 39 2.25 -8.39 -0.45
C ILE A 39 1.64 -8.85 -1.78
N LYS A 40 2.48 -8.97 -2.82
CA LYS A 40 2.05 -9.22 -4.20
C LYS A 40 1.36 -10.57 -4.36
N ASP A 41 1.81 -11.59 -3.65
CA ASP A 41 1.21 -12.93 -3.73
C ASP A 41 -0.25 -12.93 -3.27
N LYS A 42 -0.59 -12.13 -2.24
CA LYS A 42 -1.97 -11.99 -1.76
C LYS A 42 -2.78 -10.98 -2.57
N PHE A 43 -2.20 -9.83 -2.94
CA PHE A 43 -2.94 -8.71 -3.52
C PHE A 43 -2.67 -8.44 -5.00
N GLY A 44 -2.04 -9.39 -5.72
CA GLY A 44 -1.72 -9.25 -7.14
C GLY A 44 -2.93 -9.10 -8.07
N HIS A 45 -4.14 -9.43 -7.59
CA HIS A 45 -5.40 -9.20 -8.29
C HIS A 45 -5.92 -7.75 -8.18
N LYS A 46 -5.32 -6.93 -7.30
CA LYS A 46 -5.64 -5.50 -7.13
C LYS A 46 -4.68 -4.63 -7.96
N LYS A 47 -4.99 -3.34 -8.07
CA LYS A 47 -4.08 -2.38 -8.72
C LYS A 47 -2.90 -2.08 -7.78
N LEU A 48 -1.72 -2.60 -8.13
CA LEU A 48 -0.48 -2.35 -7.40
C LEU A 48 0.34 -1.28 -8.14
N MET A 49 0.73 -0.21 -7.44
CA MET A 49 1.62 0.83 -7.97
C MET A 49 2.82 0.98 -7.04
N SER A 50 3.98 1.32 -7.59
CA SER A 50 5.17 1.51 -6.77
C SER A 50 6.06 2.64 -7.26
N THR A 51 6.90 3.11 -6.34
CA THR A 51 8.03 4.00 -6.62
C THR A 51 9.31 3.35 -6.13
N PRO A 52 10.47 3.65 -6.75
CA PRO A 52 11.77 3.34 -6.15
C PRO A 52 12.04 4.22 -4.92
N MET A 53 13.18 3.99 -4.26
CA MET A 53 13.60 4.81 -3.12
C MET A 53 13.77 6.30 -3.49
N LYS A 54 13.71 7.19 -2.48
CA LYS A 54 13.90 8.65 -2.61
C LYS A 54 12.84 9.36 -3.46
N LYS A 55 11.64 8.79 -3.51
CA LYS A 55 10.50 9.25 -4.30
C LYS A 55 9.24 9.37 -3.44
N GLU A 56 9.41 9.69 -2.16
CA GLU A 56 8.35 9.82 -1.16
C GLU A 56 7.28 10.82 -1.62
N VAL A 57 7.71 12.01 -2.09
CA VAL A 57 6.80 13.06 -2.56
C VAL A 57 6.00 12.59 -3.78
N ASP A 58 6.67 11.96 -4.75
CA ASP A 58 6.02 11.45 -5.97
C ASP A 58 5.04 10.30 -5.63
N ARG A 59 5.40 9.45 -4.64
CA ARG A 59 4.52 8.40 -4.12
C ARG A 59 3.26 8.97 -3.46
N CYS A 60 3.40 10.01 -2.63
CA CYS A 60 2.26 10.68 -2.02
C CYS A 60 1.35 11.36 -3.05
N LYS A 61 1.92 11.97 -4.11
CA LYS A 61 1.14 12.53 -5.23
C LYS A 61 0.32 11.45 -5.92
N MET A 62 0.92 10.29 -6.22
CA MET A 62 0.17 9.18 -6.82
C MET A 62 -0.98 8.67 -5.95
N VAL A 63 -0.78 8.59 -4.63
CA VAL A 63 -1.86 8.24 -3.69
C VAL A 63 -3.00 9.24 -3.78
N LEU A 64 -2.68 10.53 -3.80
CA LEU A 64 -3.67 11.59 -3.90
C LEU A 64 -4.41 11.53 -5.25
N ASP A 65 -3.70 11.37 -6.36
CA ASP A 65 -4.28 11.30 -7.71
C ASP A 65 -5.26 10.14 -7.84
N GLU A 66 -4.93 8.97 -7.30
CA GLU A 66 -5.82 7.81 -7.33
C GLU A 66 -7.02 7.98 -6.38
N ALA A 67 -6.82 8.59 -5.21
CA ALA A 67 -7.90 8.88 -4.28
C ALA A 67 -8.87 9.94 -4.81
N LEU A 68 -8.38 10.94 -5.54
CA LEU A 68 -9.19 11.98 -6.20
C LEU A 68 -10.05 11.40 -7.34
N LYS A 69 -9.66 10.26 -7.94
CA LYS A 69 -10.51 9.49 -8.86
C LYS A 69 -11.63 8.72 -8.15
N GLY A 70 -11.82 8.95 -6.85
CA GLY A 70 -12.84 8.29 -6.03
C GLY A 70 -12.45 6.91 -5.52
N GLN A 71 -11.19 6.48 -5.73
CA GLN A 71 -10.76 5.16 -5.30
C GLN A 71 -10.44 5.12 -3.80
N THR A 72 -10.57 3.92 -3.21
CA THR A 72 -10.00 3.62 -1.90
C THR A 72 -8.57 3.15 -2.09
N VAL A 73 -7.62 3.89 -1.53
CA VAL A 73 -6.18 3.71 -1.74
C VAL A 73 -5.49 3.41 -0.43
N SER A 74 -4.62 2.40 -0.42
CA SER A 74 -3.67 2.14 0.68
C SER A 74 -2.26 2.55 0.29
N LEU A 75 -1.64 3.42 1.08
CA LEU A 75 -0.21 3.67 1.05
C LEU A 75 0.48 2.72 2.02
N VAL A 76 1.33 1.82 1.52
CA VAL A 76 2.08 0.87 2.36
C VAL A 76 3.47 1.38 2.71
N CYS A 77 3.85 1.18 3.96
CA CYS A 77 5.18 1.43 4.51
C CYS A 77 5.68 0.22 5.31
N SER A 78 6.97 0.19 5.66
CA SER A 78 7.55 -0.89 6.48
C SER A 78 6.97 -1.00 7.89
N GLY A 79 6.07 -0.10 8.31
CA GLY A 79 5.50 -0.13 9.65
C GLY A 79 5.26 1.25 10.24
N ASP A 80 4.92 1.21 11.53
CA ASP A 80 5.35 2.15 12.57
C ASP A 80 6.36 1.39 13.46
#